data_AF-A0A484VWP4-F1
#
_entry.id   AF-A0A484VWP4-F1
#
_cell.length_a   1.000
_cell.length_b   1.000
_cell.length_c   1.000
_cell.angle_alpha   90.00
_cell.angle_beta   90.00
_cell.angle_gamma   90.00
#
_symmetry.space_group_name_H-M   'P 1'
#
loop_
_entity.id
_entity.type
_entity.pdbx_description
1 polymer ?
#
loop_
_entity_poly.entity_id
_entity_poly.type
_entity_poly.pdbx_seq_one_letter_code
_entity_poly.pdbx_strand_id
1 'polypeptide(L)' 'MPSTPEEKKKVLTRVRRIRGQIDALERSLEGDAECRAILQQIAAVRARLTD' A
#
# COMPACT_ATOMS: atom_id res chain seq x y z
N MET A 1 15.11 -13.58 1.41
CA MET A 1 14.32 -13.42 2.66
C MET A 1 15.11 -12.55 3.62
N PRO A 2 14.48 -11.71 4.47
CA PRO A 2 15.22 -10.94 5.46
C PRO A 2 15.91 -11.89 6.44
N SER A 3 17.23 -11.76 6.57
CA SER A 3 18.08 -12.64 7.37
C SER A 3 18.60 -11.95 8.64
N THR A 4 18.39 -10.63 8.77
CA THR A 4 18.76 -9.84 9.95
C THR A 4 17.55 -9.14 10.58
N PRO A 5 17.60 -8.80 11.89
CA PRO A 5 16.56 -7.99 12.54
C PRO A 5 16.31 -6.65 11.84
N GLU A 6 17.35 -6.00 11.33
CA GLU A 6 17.29 -4.72 10.62
C GLU A 6 16.55 -4.85 9.29
N GLU A 7 16.85 -5.89 8.51
CA GLU A 7 16.13 -6.20 7.27
C GLU A 7 14.66 -6.52 7.54
N LYS A 8 14.38 -7.30 8.60
CA LYS A 8 13.00 -7.59 9.02
C LYS A 8 12.23 -6.31 9.35
N LYS A 9 12.85 -5.37 10.08
CA LYS A 9 12.25 -4.04 10.36
C LYS A 9 11.96 -3.27 9.08
N LYS A 10 12.89 -3.23 8.11
CA LYS A 10 12.69 -2.55 6.82
C LYS A 10 11.52 -3.15 6.03
N VAL A 11 11.44 -4.47 5.93
CA VAL A 11 10.35 -5.17 5.24
C VAL A 11 9.01 -4.92 5.96
N LEU A 12 8.98 -5.00 7.29
CA LEU A 12 7.78 -4.70 8.07
C LEU A 12 7.30 -3.25 7.86
N THR A 13 8.21 -2.28 7.76
CA THR A 13 7.85 -0.89 7.45
C THR A 13 7.21 -0.78 6.07
N ARG A 14 7.73 -1.48 5.04
CA ARG A 14 7.12 -1.52 3.71
C ARG A 14 5.71 -2.11 3.75
N VAL A 15 5.53 -3.25 4.42
CA VAL A 15 4.22 -3.91 4.57
C VAL A 15 3.21 -3.00 5.28
N ARG A 16 3.62 -2.31 6.36
CA ARG A 16 2.75 -1.36 7.07
C ARG A 16 2.33 -0.17 6.19
N ARG A 17 3.24 0.33 5.36
CA ARG A 17 2.96 1.41 4.42
C ARG A 17 1.99 0.97 3.31
N ILE A 18 2.10 -0.26 2.83
CA ILE A 18 1.15 -0.85 1.86
C ILE A 18 -0.23 -0.98 2.50
N ARG A 19 -0.31 -1.52 3.73
CA ARG A 19 -1.58 -1.61 4.47
C ARG A 19 -2.29 -0.26 4.56
N GLY A 20 -1.60 0.80 4.97
CA GLY A 20 -2.22 2.13 5.05
C GLY A 20 -2.73 2.67 3.70
N GLN A 21 -2.16 2.24 2.56
CA GLN A 21 -2.71 2.57 1.24
C GLN A 21 -3.95 1.75 0.90
N ILE A 22 -4.00 0.48 1.30
CA ILE A 22 -5.18 -0.38 1.14
C ILE A 22 -6.33 0.19 1.97
N ASP A 23 -6.08 0.55 3.23
CA ASP A 23 -7.08 1.17 4.13
C ASP A 23 -7.58 2.53 3.58
N ALA A 24 -6.75 3.25 2.82
CA ALA A 24 -7.16 4.47 2.15
C ALA A 24 -8.02 4.19 0.90
N LEU A 25 -7.68 3.16 0.13
CA LEU A 25 -8.44 2.72 -1.04
C LEU A 25 -9.83 2.22 -0.64
N GLU A 26 -9.93 1.44 0.44
CA GLU A 26 -11.20 0.96 0.98
C GLU A 26 -12.12 2.13 1.36
N ARG A 27 -11.61 3.12 2.11
CA ARG A 27 -12.36 4.33 2.43
C ARG A 27 -12.78 5.14 1.20
N SER A 28 -11.95 5.18 0.16
CA SER A 28 -12.31 5.85 -1.10
C SER A 28 -13.41 5.10 -1.86
N LEU A 29 -13.43 3.77 -1.79
CA LEU A 29 -14.51 2.95 -2.36
C LEU A 29 -15.82 3.12 -1.59
N GLU A 30 -15.77 3.10 -0.25
CA GLU A 30 -16.95 3.31 0.61
C GLU A 30 -17.51 4.74 0.50
N GLY A 31 -16.64 5.72 0.24
CA GLY A 31 -17.01 7.13 0.10
C GLY A 31 -17.39 7.57 -1.31
N ASP A 32 -17.67 6.63 -2.23
CA ASP A 32 -18.02 6.89 -3.64
C ASP A 32 -17.04 7.85 -4.35
N ALA A 33 -15.74 7.72 -4.08
CA ALA A 33 -14.72 8.54 -4.74
C ALA A 33 -14.73 8.33 -6.27
N GLU A 34 -14.29 9.33 -7.02
CA GLU A 34 -14.21 9.22 -8.47
C GLU A 34 -13.33 8.02 -8.90
N CYS A 35 -13.80 7.30 -9.93
CA CYS A 35 -13.10 6.13 -10.47
C CYS A 35 -11.62 6.43 -10.82
N ARG A 36 -11.33 7.65 -11.28
CA ARG A 36 -9.95 8.08 -11.57
C ARG A 36 -9.06 8.07 -10.32
N ALA A 37 -9.57 8.55 -9.19
CA ALA A 37 -8.85 8.58 -7.93
C ALA A 37 -8.59 7.15 -7.40
N ILE A 38 -9.59 6.28 -7.50
CA ILE A 38 -9.49 4.85 -7.16
C ILE A 38 -8.39 4.17 -8.01
N LEU A 39 -8.41 4.38 -9.34
CA LEU A 39 -7.40 3.79 -10.24
C LEU A 39 -5.98 4.29 -9.93
N GLN A 40 -5.81 5.56 -9.56
CA GLN A 40 -4.54 6.11 -9.13
C GLN A 40 -4.03 5.47 -7.83
N GLN A 41 -4.92 5.27 -6.85
CA GLN A 41 -4.57 4.58 -5.61
C GLN A 41 -4.15 3.13 -5.86
N ILE A 42 -4.88 2.40 -6.72
CA ILE A 42 -4.52 1.04 -7.13
C ILE A 42 -3.14 1.00 -7.80
N ALA A 43 -2.85 1.93 -8.71
CA ALA A 43 -1.54 2.03 -9.35
C ALA A 43 -0.42 2.29 -8.33
N ALA A 44 -0.67 3.15 -7.33
CA ALA A 44 0.28 3.46 -6.26
C ALA A 44 0.55 2.25 -5.33
N VAL A 45 -0.48 1.45 -5.03
CA VAL A 45 -0.32 0.19 -4.27
C VAL A 45 0.51 -0.81 -5.07
N ARG A 46 0.19 -0.99 -6.36
CA ARG A 46 0.91 -1.90 -7.25
C ARG A 46 2.40 -1.54 -7.34
N ALA A 47 2.72 -0.27 -7.56
CA ALA A 47 4.11 0.18 -7.62
C ALA A 47 4.90 -0.24 -6.38
N ARG A 48 4.32 -0.07 -5.18
CA ARG A 48 4.97 -0.41 -3.90
C ARG A 48 5.15 -1.89 -3.62
N LEU A 49 4.44 -2.76 -4.34
CA LEU A 49 4.62 -4.21 -4.28
C LEU A 49 5.77 -4.67 -5.17
N THR A 50 6.02 -3.96 -6.27
CA THR A 50 7.06 -4.29 -7.25
C THR A 50 8.39 -3.54 -7.04
N ASP A 51 8.37 -2.42 -6.30
CA ASP A 51 9.50 -1.55 -5.98
C ASP A 51 9.89 -1.71 -4.50
#